data_AF-A0A939M0S7-F1
#
_entry.id   AF-A0A939M0S7-F1
#
_cell.length_a   1.000
_cell.length_b   1.000
_cell.length_c   1.000
_cell.angle_alpha   90.00
_cell.angle_beta   90.00
_cell.angle_gamma   90.00
#
_symmetry.space_group_name_H-M   'P 1'
#
loop_
_entity.id
_entity.type
_entity.pdbx_description
1 polymer ?
#
loop_
_entity_poly.entity_id
_entity_poly.type
_entity_poly.pdbx_seq_one_letter_code
_entity_poly.pdbx_strand_id
1 'polypeptide(L)'
;MKWGARLVAVEIAGTGLILLLSPVLFGRLVFSADISDSGQALGRLAGIALLGFALTSWPFPPARPVVRAMLAYNLLAAIYLAYLGIVGNLVGVLLWPAVILHLLFTTLLAAEYVAVRRA
;
A
#
# COMPACT_ATOMS: atom_id res chain seq x y z
N MET A 1 21.33 -5.71 10.76
CA MET A 1 20.01 -6.38 10.76
C MET A 1 20.21 -7.88 10.88
N LYS A 2 19.45 -8.55 11.75
CA LYS A 2 19.43 -10.02 11.84
C LYS A 2 18.82 -10.59 10.54
N TRP A 3 19.38 -11.65 9.98
CA TRP A 3 19.00 -12.23 8.68
C TRP A 3 17.49 -12.50 8.52
N GLY A 4 16.81 -12.87 9.61
CA GLY A 4 15.36 -13.09 9.62
C GLY A 4 14.55 -11.86 9.17
N ALA A 5 14.93 -10.65 9.54
CA ALA A 5 14.20 -9.43 9.15
C ALA A 5 14.26 -9.19 7.63
N ARG A 6 15.37 -9.56 6.99
CA ARG A 6 15.51 -9.43 5.53
C ARG A 6 14.65 -10.46 4.78
N LEU A 7 14.59 -11.69 5.29
CA LEU A 7 13.73 -12.74 4.72
C LEU A 7 12.27 -12.34 4.77
N VAL A 8 11.81 -11.85 5.92
CA VAL A 8 10.44 -11.35 6.09
C VAL A 8 10.17 -10.15 5.18
N ALA A 9 11.12 -9.22 5.03
CA ALA A 9 10.95 -8.09 4.12
C ALA A 9 10.77 -8.52 2.66
N VAL A 10 11.55 -9.52 2.21
CA VAL A 10 11.47 -10.07 0.86
C VAL A 10 10.13 -10.79 0.64
N GLU A 11 9.67 -11.57 1.62
CA GLU A 11 8.37 -12.23 1.57
C GLU A 11 7.23 -11.21 1.45
N ILE A 12 7.17 -10.23 2.37
CA ILE A 12 6.15 -9.19 2.37
C ILE A 12 6.16 -8.39 1.06
N ALA A 13 7.35 -8.06 0.54
CA ALA A 13 7.48 -7.36 -0.74
C ALA A 13 6.97 -8.21 -1.91
N GLY A 14 7.32 -9.51 -1.95
CA GLY A 14 6.88 -10.45 -2.98
C GLY A 14 5.38 -10.66 -2.95
N THR A 15 4.81 -10.95 -1.77
CA THR A 15 3.37 -11.09 -1.56
C THR A 15 2.63 -9.80 -1.92
N GLY A 16 3.15 -8.64 -1.49
CA GLY A 16 2.61 -7.33 -1.83
C GLY A 16 2.56 -7.07 -3.33
N LEU A 17 3.62 -7.43 -4.06
CA LEU A 17 3.70 -7.29 -5.50
C LEU A 17 2.72 -8.22 -6.22
N ILE A 18 2.63 -9.49 -5.80
CA ILE A 18 1.68 -10.45 -6.38
C ILE A 18 0.25 -9.94 -6.19
N LEU A 19 -0.11 -9.51 -4.99
CA LEU A 19 -1.44 -8.97 -4.69
C LEU A 19 -1.75 -7.68 -5.47
N LEU A 20 -0.75 -6.80 -5.65
CA LEU A 20 -0.93 -5.57 -6.41
C LEU A 20 -1.17 -5.82 -7.91
N LEU A 21 -0.42 -6.76 -8.50
CA LEU A 21 -0.46 -7.04 -9.93
C LEU A 21 -1.59 -8.02 -10.31
N SER A 22 -1.72 -9.11 -9.57
CA SER A 22 -2.71 -10.16 -9.82
C SER A 22 -3.22 -10.77 -8.51
N PRO A 23 -4.23 -10.14 -7.88
CA PRO A 23 -4.94 -10.76 -6.76
C PRO A 23 -5.42 -12.17 -7.10
N VAL A 24 -5.91 -12.37 -8.33
CA VAL A 24 -6.44 -13.66 -8.82
C VAL A 24 -5.41 -14.77 -8.73
N LEU A 25 -4.15 -14.50 -9.09
CA LEU A 25 -3.07 -15.47 -8.96
C LEU A 25 -2.88 -15.88 -7.49
N PHE A 26 -2.88 -14.91 -6.58
CA PHE A 26 -2.79 -15.20 -5.14
C PHE A 26 -3.98 -16.06 -4.66
N GLY A 27 -5.21 -15.67 -5.01
CA GLY A 27 -6.41 -16.41 -4.60
C GLY A 27 -6.44 -17.85 -5.11
N ARG A 28 -6.01 -18.07 -6.35
CA ARG A 28 -5.92 -19.42 -6.94
C ARG A 28 -4.82 -20.26 -6.32
N LEU A 29 -3.62 -19.70 -6.15
CA LEU A 29 -2.48 -20.46 -5.63
C LEU A 29 -2.62 -20.78 -4.13
N VAL A 30 -3.20 -19.85 -3.35
CA VAL A 30 -3.26 -19.98 -1.88
C VAL A 30 -4.60 -20.56 -1.42
N PHE A 31 -5.71 -20.13 -2.02
CA PHE A 31 -7.06 -20.53 -1.57
C PHE A 31 -7.77 -21.46 -2.54
N SER A 32 -7.17 -21.76 -3.70
CA SER A 32 -7.80 -22.55 -4.76
C SER A 32 -9.19 -22.04 -5.16
N ALA A 33 -9.38 -20.71 -5.11
CA ALA A 33 -10.66 -20.05 -5.32
C ALA A 33 -10.52 -18.84 -6.27
N ASP A 34 -11.59 -18.56 -7.01
CA ASP A 34 -11.73 -17.31 -7.77
C ASP A 34 -12.13 -16.16 -6.84
N ILE A 35 -11.87 -14.94 -7.30
CA ILE A 35 -12.08 -13.72 -6.52
C ILE A 35 -12.94 -12.75 -7.32
N SER A 36 -13.98 -12.21 -6.67
CA SER A 36 -14.84 -11.18 -7.25
C SER A 36 -14.04 -9.90 -7.57
N ASP A 37 -14.63 -9.01 -8.37
CA ASP A 37 -14.01 -7.71 -8.68
C ASP A 37 -13.74 -6.87 -7.43
N SER A 38 -14.64 -6.90 -6.45
CA SER A 38 -14.44 -6.24 -5.15
C SER A 38 -13.32 -6.89 -4.34
N GLY A 39 -13.20 -8.22 -4.38
CA GLY A 39 -12.10 -8.95 -3.75
C GLY A 39 -10.76 -8.67 -4.42
N GLN A 40 -10.74 -8.53 -5.75
CA GLN A 40 -9.55 -8.09 -6.48
C GLN A 40 -9.16 -6.65 -6.11
N ALA A 41 -10.14 -5.74 -5.99
CA ALA A 41 -9.88 -4.37 -5.57
C ALA A 41 -9.26 -4.31 -4.17
N LEU A 42 -9.85 -5.06 -3.23
CA LEU A 42 -9.31 -5.18 -1.87
C LEU A 42 -7.91 -5.82 -1.86
N GLY A 43 -7.68 -6.85 -2.69
CA GLY A 43 -6.39 -7.51 -2.85
C GLY A 43 -5.29 -6.55 -3.30
N ARG A 44 -5.56 -5.69 -4.30
CA ARG A 44 -4.59 -4.68 -4.74
C ARG A 44 -4.29 -3.66 -3.64
N LEU A 45 -5.31 -3.22 -2.90
CA LEU A 45 -5.12 -2.32 -1.75
C LEU A 45 -4.30 -2.96 -0.63
N ALA A 46 -4.51 -4.25 -0.35
CA ALA A 46 -3.68 -5.01 0.58
C ALA A 46 -2.22 -5.11 0.08
N GLY A 47 -2.02 -5.30 -1.23
CA GLY A 47 -0.70 -5.25 -1.85
C GLY A 47 0.03 -3.93 -1.61
N ILE A 48 -0.67 -2.79 -1.77
CA ILE A 48 -0.14 -1.45 -1.46
C ILE A 48 0.29 -1.35 0.03
N ALA A 49 -0.52 -1.86 0.95
CA ALA A 49 -0.19 -1.87 2.38
C ALA A 49 1.06 -2.71 2.69
N LEU A 50 1.17 -3.91 2.11
CA LEU A 50 2.34 -4.77 2.29
C LEU A 50 3.62 -4.13 1.74
N LEU A 51 3.55 -3.45 0.58
CA LEU A 51 4.70 -2.68 0.07
C LEU A 51 5.13 -1.58 1.05
N GLY A 52 4.18 -0.91 1.72
CA GLY A 52 4.46 -0.01 2.83
C GLY A 52 5.23 -0.69 3.97
N PHE A 53 4.81 -1.89 4.39
CA PHE A 53 5.51 -2.65 5.44
C PHE A 53 6.89 -3.16 4.99
N ALA A 54 7.06 -3.52 3.72
CA ALA A 54 8.39 -3.86 3.19
C ALA A 54 9.36 -2.66 3.30
N LEU A 55 8.86 -1.43 3.07
CA LEU A 55 9.66 -0.21 3.22
C LEU A 55 10.09 0.06 4.67
N THR A 56 9.29 -0.33 5.67
CA THR A 56 9.71 -0.20 7.08
C THR A 56 10.83 -1.16 7.45
N SER A 57 10.91 -2.28 6.72
CA SER A 57 11.84 -3.37 6.99
C SER A 57 13.21 -3.21 6.32
N TRP A 58 13.39 -2.22 5.43
CA TRP A 58 14.66 -2.03 4.71
C TRP A 58 15.64 -1.10 5.45
N PRO A 59 16.96 -1.41 5.49
CA PRO A 59 17.96 -0.57 6.13
C PRO A 59 18.35 0.60 5.22
N PHE A 60 17.44 1.54 4.97
CA PHE A 60 17.80 2.81 4.34
C PHE A 60 18.13 3.85 5.41
N PRO A 61 19.33 4.46 5.41
CA PRO A 61 19.50 5.80 5.97
C PRO A 61 18.67 6.76 5.09
N PRO A 62 17.81 7.66 5.64
CA PRO A 62 17.84 8.22 6.99
C PRO A 62 16.61 7.87 7.88
N ALA A 63 16.62 8.43 9.09
CA ALA A 63 15.93 8.12 10.35
C ALA A 63 14.39 7.93 10.40
N ARG A 64 13.65 7.77 9.30
CA ARG A 64 12.18 7.66 9.36
C ARG A 64 11.58 6.64 8.38
N PRO A 65 11.95 5.36 8.49
CA PRO A 65 11.38 4.30 7.64
C PRO A 65 9.85 4.23 7.76
N VAL A 66 9.30 4.47 8.96
CA VAL A 66 7.85 4.48 9.21
C VAL A 66 7.14 5.63 8.49
N VAL A 67 7.61 6.87 8.60
CA VAL A 67 6.98 8.02 7.93
C VAL A 67 7.00 7.85 6.42
N ARG A 68 8.11 7.35 5.86
CA ARG A 68 8.21 7.06 4.41
C ARG A 68 7.22 5.98 3.98
N ALA A 69 7.09 4.91 4.76
CA ALA A 69 6.12 3.85 4.48
C ALA A 69 4.67 4.36 4.56
N MET A 70 4.33 5.15 5.59
CA MET A 70 3.00 5.73 5.73
C MET A 70 2.68 6.72 4.59
N LEU A 71 3.65 7.52 4.17
CA LEU A 71 3.51 8.41 3.01
C LEU A 71 3.24 7.62 1.72
N ALA A 72 4.07 6.59 1.45
CA ALA A 72 3.93 5.76 0.26
C ALA A 72 2.58 5.02 0.24
N TYR A 73 2.18 4.44 1.38
CA TYR A 73 0.90 3.78 1.53
C TYR A 73 -0.27 4.72 1.25
N ASN A 74 -0.34 5.88 1.94
CA ASN A 74 -1.45 6.80 1.78
C ASN A 74 -1.52 7.37 0.36
N LEU A 75 -0.39 7.71 -0.25
CA LEU A 75 -0.35 8.23 -1.61
C LEU A 75 -0.83 7.19 -2.62
N LEU A 76 -0.29 5.97 -2.57
CA LEU A 76 -0.67 4.90 -3.50
C LEU A 76 -2.12 4.45 -3.29
N ALA A 77 -2.59 4.37 -2.04
CA ALA A 77 -3.97 4.07 -1.72
C ALA A 77 -4.92 5.14 -2.28
N ALA A 78 -4.61 6.43 -2.09
CA ALA A 78 -5.40 7.52 -2.66
C ALA A 78 -5.47 7.44 -4.19
N ILE A 79 -4.34 7.26 -4.87
CA ILE A 79 -4.28 7.12 -6.34
C ILE A 79 -5.13 5.93 -6.78
N TYR A 80 -4.98 4.79 -6.13
CA TYR A 80 -5.67 3.57 -6.52
C TYR A 80 -7.19 3.65 -6.29
N LEU A 81 -7.63 4.17 -5.14
CA LEU A 81 -9.04 4.35 -4.85
C LEU A 81 -9.67 5.41 -5.76
N ALA A 82 -8.96 6.50 -6.08
CA ALA A 82 -9.42 7.49 -7.05
C ALA A 82 -9.55 6.88 -8.44
N TYR A 83 -8.59 6.05 -8.86
CA TYR A 83 -8.68 5.29 -10.12
C TYR A 83 -9.94 4.41 -10.15
N LEU A 84 -10.22 3.67 -9.07
CA LEU A 84 -11.44 2.85 -8.98
C LEU A 84 -12.73 3.68 -9.04
N GLY A 85 -12.74 4.87 -8.44
CA GLY A 85 -13.91 5.75 -8.43
C GLY A 85 -14.14 6.52 -9.73
N ILE A 86 -13.09 6.79 -10.51
CA ILE A 86 -13.15 7.56 -11.76
C ILE A 86 -13.32 6.66 -12.98
N VAL A 87 -12.52 5.58 -13.05
CA VAL A 87 -12.43 4.69 -14.22
C VAL A 87 -13.16 3.37 -13.98
N GLY A 88 -13.21 2.91 -12.73
CA GLY A 88 -13.85 1.66 -12.36
C GLY A 88 -15.37 1.79 -12.18
N ASN A 89 -16.02 0.64 -12.08
CA ASN A 89 -17.46 0.53 -11.80
C ASN A 89 -17.76 0.35 -10.29
N LEU A 90 -16.72 0.36 -9.45
CA LEU A 90 -16.80 0.08 -8.01
C LEU A 90 -16.91 1.41 -7.24
N VAL A 91 -18.13 1.91 -7.02
CA VAL A 91 -18.35 3.16 -6.29
C VAL A 91 -19.21 2.92 -5.06
N GLY A 92 -18.56 2.54 -3.95
CA GLY A 92 -19.21 2.50 -2.64
C GLY A 92 -19.30 3.89 -2.01
N VAL A 93 -20.29 4.10 -1.11
CA VAL A 93 -20.51 5.38 -0.41
C VAL A 93 -19.25 5.89 0.31
N LEU A 94 -18.40 4.98 0.81
CA LEU A 94 -17.17 5.32 1.53
C LEU A 94 -15.93 5.48 0.65
N LEU A 95 -16.01 5.26 -0.67
CA LEU A 95 -14.84 5.34 -1.55
C LEU A 95 -14.25 6.75 -1.55
N TRP A 96 -15.07 7.76 -1.84
CA TRP A 96 -14.62 9.15 -1.87
C TRP A 96 -14.18 9.69 -0.51
N PRO A 97 -14.89 9.41 0.61
CA PRO A 97 -14.38 9.69 1.95
C PRO A 97 -12.99 9.08 2.21
N ALA A 98 -12.75 7.83 1.80
CA ALA A 98 -11.45 7.19 1.96
C ALA A 98 -10.35 7.86 1.11
N VAL A 99 -10.64 8.23 -0.15
CA VAL A 99 -9.71 8.99 -1.00
C VAL A 99 -9.30 10.30 -0.33
N ILE A 100 -10.28 11.08 0.14
CA ILE A 100 -10.02 12.37 0.81
C ILE A 100 -9.15 12.18 2.06
N LEU A 101 -9.46 11.16 2.88
CA LEU A 101 -8.70 10.87 4.09
C LEU A 101 -7.24 10.50 3.78
N HIS A 102 -7.00 9.65 2.79
CA HIS A 102 -5.65 9.27 2.38
C HIS A 102 -4.86 10.45 1.78
N LEU A 103 -5.52 11.33 1.01
CA LEU A 103 -4.89 12.57 0.52
C LEU A 103 -4.52 13.50 1.67
N LEU A 104 -5.41 13.67 2.65
CA LEU A 104 -5.14 14.48 3.84
C LEU A 104 -3.94 13.96 4.62
N PHE A 105 -3.86 12.65 4.88
CA PHE A 105 -2.70 12.08 5.56
C PHE A 105 -1.43 12.19 4.71
N THR A 106 -1.53 12.07 3.40
CA THR A 106 -0.40 12.26 2.48
C THR A 106 0.16 13.69 2.59
N THR A 107 -0.70 14.71 2.59
CA THR A 107 -0.24 16.11 2.67
C THR A 107 0.36 16.45 4.03
N LEU A 108 -0.24 15.97 5.12
CA LEU A 108 0.28 16.16 6.48
C LEU A 108 1.67 15.52 6.65
N LEU A 109 1.82 14.25 6.23
CA LEU A 109 3.09 13.53 6.32
C LEU A 109 4.15 14.12 5.38
N ALA A 110 3.75 14.58 4.19
CA ALA A 110 4.67 15.26 3.26
C ALA A 110 5.20 16.57 3.86
N ALA A 111 4.33 17.37 4.49
CA ALA A 111 4.73 18.60 5.14
C ALA A 111 5.71 18.34 6.30
N GLU A 112 5.42 17.35 7.15
CA GLU A 112 6.32 16.95 8.24
C GLU A 112 7.69 16.47 7.69
N TYR A 113 7.67 15.65 6.64
CA TYR A 113 8.88 15.12 6.02
C TYR A 113 9.77 16.22 5.42
N VAL A 114 9.15 17.23 4.80
CA VAL A 114 9.87 18.40 4.26
C VAL A 114 10.41 19.27 5.39
N ALA A 115 9.64 19.54 6.43
CA ALA A 115 10.07 20.36 7.57
C ALA A 115 11.30 19.76 8.25
N VAL A 116 11.32 18.44 8.44
CA VAL A 116 12.42 17.72 9.09
C VAL A 116 13.66 17.64 8.20
N ARG A 117 13.52 17.55 6.88
CA ARG A 117 14.68 17.61 5.96
C ARG A 117 15.34 18.99 5.89
N ARG A 118 14.63 20.04 6.30
CA ARG A 118 15.11 21.44 6.29
C ARG A 118 15.77 21.86 7.61
N ALA A 119 15.61 21.09 8.68
CA ALA A 119 16.25 21.30 9.98
C ALA A 119 17.61 20.59 10.03
#